data_AF-A0A915VK62-F1
#
_entry.id   AF-A0A915VK62-F1
#
_cell.length_a   1.000
_cell.length_b   1.000
_cell.length_c   1.000
_cell.angle_alpha   90.00
_cell.angle_beta   90.00
_cell.angle_gamma   90.00
#
_symmetry.space_group_name_H-M   'P 1'
#
loop_
_entity.id
_entity.type
_entity.pdbx_description
1 polymer ?
#
loop_
_entity_poly.entity_id
_entity_poly.type
_entity_poly.pdbx_seq_one_letter_code
_entity_poly.pdbx_strand_id
1 'polypeptide(L)'
;MKIELAHDILAKKIYDMASAEDKMLIKIQNFILTRYAHYTEVGALLDQNSLDYIEPYIKKITLEQQELSFIKKSRQLSLRKRRTIKAVALGTCLVLLIFGIQASKTFYELQLTLEKKQEIRKELHKIQEERSLAELRAQTLLEKKEEVDQDDLTDVAVIKQLIMQYDTLGQQQQAATQQRDLAQSATLSDLAEEAKEQHDDQYAFQLAAKAWELNKNNNQALEILEELSQEKEEESFIELPTEEQEVVIEKAQKKGGRLKDKDLNVIFSKENTVVQSRSAGVKKAVKSTTASPNQQEQVATPILHRVIQEKLPPKRPSVTAPLNCTLAQKNINKWFEIKETQNFKVSIKYGINEQLHFLFAPTHSEAIIPNLTQLNIHTAKQFKSIDLSKKIAPGGKIIYTTKLEPVDKIFLKKGRIVALSFVQAPQKSPSTPPKKFMLSPVLQQKFLTMSKCLL
;
A
#
# COMPACT_ATOMS: atom_id res chain seq x y z
N MET A 1 19.01 108.79 10.11
CA MET A 1 19.94 108.10 9.18
C MET A 1 20.05 106.57 9.39
N LYS A 2 19.17 105.90 10.18
CA LYS A 2 19.12 104.43 10.29
C LYS A 2 18.06 103.75 9.40
N ILE A 3 17.13 104.51 8.84
CA ILE A 3 15.98 103.99 8.08
C ILE A 3 16.36 103.70 6.62
N GLU A 4 17.33 104.41 6.04
CA GLU A 4 17.76 104.24 4.64
C GLU A 4 18.60 102.97 4.43
N LEU A 5 19.45 102.61 5.40
CA LEU A 5 20.25 101.37 5.35
C LEU A 5 19.39 100.09 5.36
N ALA A 6 18.20 100.11 5.98
CA ALA A 6 17.31 98.95 5.98
C ALA A 6 16.63 98.73 4.62
N HIS A 7 16.38 99.80 3.87
CA HIS A 7 15.74 99.72 2.55
C HIS A 7 16.71 99.20 1.49
N ASP A 8 17.99 99.62 1.53
CA ASP A 8 19.02 99.13 0.61
C ASP A 8 19.32 97.63 0.80
N ILE A 9 19.33 97.14 2.05
CA ILE A 9 19.53 95.71 2.33
C ILE A 9 18.35 94.89 1.80
N LEU A 10 17.12 95.39 1.95
CA LEU A 10 15.93 94.71 1.44
C LEU A 10 15.92 94.68 -0.10
N ALA A 11 16.20 95.81 -0.75
CA ALA A 11 16.27 95.91 -2.20
C ALA A 11 17.36 94.98 -2.77
N LYS A 12 18.54 94.95 -2.14
CA LYS A 12 19.61 94.01 -2.51
C LYS A 12 19.17 92.56 -2.36
N LYS A 13 18.51 92.19 -1.27
CA LYS A 13 18.02 90.83 -1.05
C LYS A 13 16.96 90.42 -2.07
N ILE A 14 16.03 91.33 -2.41
CA ILE A 14 15.03 91.10 -3.46
C ILE A 14 15.72 90.91 -4.82
N TYR A 15 16.70 91.76 -5.14
CA TYR A 15 17.47 91.66 -6.38
C TYR A 15 18.26 90.34 -6.45
N ASP A 16 18.92 89.94 -5.36
CA ASP A 16 19.67 88.69 -5.28
C ASP A 16 18.75 87.47 -5.40
N MET A 17 17.54 87.52 -4.80
CA MET A 17 16.54 86.46 -4.94
C MET A 17 15.99 86.37 -6.37
N ALA A 18 15.66 87.50 -7.00
CA ALA A 18 15.22 87.54 -8.39
C ALA A 18 16.32 87.00 -9.31
N SER A 19 17.56 87.44 -9.11
CA SER A 19 18.72 86.94 -9.87
C SER A 19 18.96 85.44 -9.66
N ALA A 20 18.75 84.91 -8.45
CA ALA A 20 18.88 83.50 -8.16
C ALA A 20 17.78 82.66 -8.83
N GLU A 21 16.53 83.16 -8.84
CA GLU A 21 15.41 82.53 -9.52
C GLU A 21 15.63 82.49 -11.04
N ASP A 22 16.05 83.60 -11.64
CA ASP A 22 16.35 83.68 -13.08
C ASP A 22 17.47 82.72 -13.47
N LYS A 23 18.55 82.68 -12.68
CA LYS A 23 19.65 81.71 -12.89
C LYS A 23 19.16 80.27 -12.79
N MET A 24 18.20 79.99 -11.90
CA MET A 24 17.62 78.66 -11.77
C MET A 24 16.76 78.30 -12.98
N LEU A 25 15.91 79.23 -13.47
CA LEU A 25 15.09 79.01 -14.66
C LEU A 25 15.94 78.70 -15.89
N ILE A 26 17.03 79.46 -16.11
CA ILE A 26 17.98 79.22 -17.21
C ILE A 26 18.63 77.83 -17.07
N LYS A 27 19.05 77.44 -15.86
CA LYS A 27 19.63 76.11 -15.61
C LYS A 27 18.63 74.99 -15.92
N ILE A 28 17.38 75.15 -15.52
CA ILE A 28 16.33 74.16 -15.79
C ILE A 28 16.02 74.08 -17.28
N GLN A 29 15.95 75.22 -17.97
CA GLN A 29 15.75 75.25 -19.42
C GLN A 29 16.87 74.50 -20.15
N ASN A 30 18.13 74.80 -19.81
CA ASN A 30 19.29 74.09 -20.36
C ASN A 30 19.28 72.59 -20.02
N PHE A 31 18.84 72.23 -18.81
CA PHE A 31 18.67 70.84 -18.42
C PHE A 31 17.63 70.12 -19.29
N ILE A 32 16.46 70.74 -19.52
CA ILE A 32 15.41 70.20 -20.38
C ILE A 32 15.91 70.03 -21.82
N LEU A 33 16.57 71.07 -22.38
CA LEU A 33 17.15 71.04 -23.72
C LEU A 33 18.16 69.91 -23.89
N THR A 34 19.09 69.78 -22.93
CA THR A 34 20.12 68.72 -22.95
C THR A 34 19.47 67.33 -22.90
N ARG A 35 18.44 67.14 -22.07
CA ARG A 35 17.71 65.87 -21.98
C ARG A 35 16.85 65.59 -23.21
N TYR A 36 16.31 66.63 -23.84
CA TYR A 36 15.56 66.50 -25.08
C TYR A 36 16.47 66.10 -26.24
N ALA A 37 17.65 66.72 -26.38
CA ALA A 37 18.66 66.32 -27.36
C ALA A 37 19.06 64.84 -27.18
N HIS A 38 19.33 64.44 -25.94
CA HIS A 38 19.63 63.05 -25.62
C HIS A 38 18.45 62.10 -25.92
N TYR A 39 17.20 62.55 -25.76
CA TYR A 39 16.02 61.79 -26.16
C TYR A 39 15.91 61.65 -27.69
N THR A 40 16.25 62.70 -28.45
CA THR A 40 16.23 62.61 -29.92
C THR A 40 17.29 61.66 -30.45
N GLU A 41 18.44 61.55 -29.77
CA GLU A 41 19.53 60.65 -30.15
C GLU A 41 19.27 59.20 -29.71
N VAL A 42 18.85 58.98 -28.46
CA VAL A 42 18.85 57.65 -27.81
C VAL A 42 17.43 57.17 -27.48
N GLY A 43 16.43 58.04 -27.54
CA GLY A 43 15.05 57.73 -27.13
C GLY A 43 14.85 57.65 -25.61
N ALA A 44 15.85 58.07 -24.81
CA ALA A 44 15.77 57.99 -23.35
C ALA A 44 14.86 59.10 -22.78
N LEU A 45 13.80 58.70 -22.08
CA LEU A 45 12.85 59.61 -21.43
C LEU A 45 13.34 60.07 -20.04
N LEU A 46 12.75 61.14 -19.52
CA LEU A 46 13.07 61.62 -18.17
C LEU A 46 12.68 60.58 -17.12
N ASP A 47 13.55 60.40 -16.13
CA ASP A 47 13.25 59.63 -14.93
C ASP A 47 12.37 60.44 -13.96
N GLN A 48 11.91 59.78 -12.91
CA GLN A 48 11.01 60.41 -11.94
C GLN A 48 11.67 61.58 -11.19
N ASN A 49 12.94 61.43 -10.81
CA ASN A 49 13.66 62.47 -10.09
C ASN A 49 13.84 63.73 -10.95
N SER A 50 14.13 63.56 -12.25
CA SER A 50 14.21 64.68 -13.18
C SER A 50 12.84 65.34 -13.39
N LEU A 51 11.77 64.56 -13.49
CA LEU A 51 10.40 65.08 -13.59
C LEU A 51 10.01 65.90 -12.36
N ASP A 52 10.35 65.42 -11.16
CA ASP A 52 10.07 66.10 -9.89
C ASP A 52 10.92 67.37 -9.74
N TYR A 53 12.17 67.35 -10.24
CA TYR A 53 13.07 68.51 -10.26
C TYR A 53 12.54 69.66 -11.14
N ILE A 54 11.99 69.34 -12.32
CA ILE A 54 11.51 70.37 -13.26
C ILE A 54 10.08 70.83 -12.99
N GLU A 55 9.24 70.00 -12.38
CA GLU A 55 7.81 70.24 -12.17
C GLU A 55 7.45 71.65 -11.64
N PRO A 56 8.11 72.17 -10.58
CA PRO A 56 7.74 73.48 -10.04
C PRO A 56 8.01 74.66 -10.98
N TYR A 57 8.85 74.47 -12.01
CA TYR A 57 9.31 75.56 -12.89
C TYR A 57 8.77 75.48 -14.33
N ILE A 58 8.16 74.36 -14.74
CA ILE A 58 7.66 74.17 -16.11
C ILE A 58 6.75 75.32 -16.57
N LYS A 59 5.91 75.88 -15.70
CA LYS A 59 4.98 76.96 -16.06
C LYS A 59 5.66 78.33 -16.26
N LYS A 60 6.88 78.50 -15.75
CA LYS A 60 7.62 79.76 -15.77
C LYS A 60 8.61 79.84 -16.94
N ILE A 61 8.88 78.72 -17.63
CA ILE A 61 9.84 78.63 -18.72
C ILE A 61 9.08 78.50 -20.03
N THR A 62 9.47 79.27 -21.04
CA THR A 62 8.92 79.17 -22.39
C THR A 62 9.61 77.99 -23.09
N LEU A 63 8.87 76.91 -23.30
CA LEU A 63 9.35 75.69 -23.96
C LEU A 63 8.68 75.52 -25.32
N GLU A 64 9.39 74.92 -26.27
CA GLU A 64 8.80 74.57 -27.55
C GLU A 64 7.81 73.42 -27.41
N GLN A 65 6.86 73.32 -28.34
CA GLN A 65 5.80 72.30 -28.30
C GLN A 65 6.37 70.87 -28.28
N GLN A 66 7.50 70.64 -28.94
CA GLN A 66 8.16 69.34 -28.98
C GLN A 66 8.72 68.95 -27.60
N GLU A 67 9.32 69.89 -26.88
CA GLU A 67 9.87 69.68 -25.53
C GLU A 67 8.74 69.40 -24.52
N LEU A 68 7.62 70.14 -24.63
CA LEU A 68 6.42 69.87 -23.83
C LEU A 68 5.87 68.47 -24.10
N SER A 69 5.88 68.03 -25.36
CA SER A 69 5.46 66.67 -25.74
C SER A 69 6.39 65.60 -25.13
N PHE A 70 7.70 65.86 -25.10
CA PHE A 70 8.71 65.00 -24.48
C PHE A 70 8.50 64.86 -22.96
N ILE A 71 8.27 65.98 -22.27
CA ILE A 71 7.97 65.97 -20.82
C ILE A 71 6.67 65.21 -20.55
N LYS A 72 5.62 65.45 -21.34
CA LYS A 72 4.34 64.75 -21.20
C LYS A 72 4.48 63.24 -21.41
N LYS A 73 5.23 62.82 -22.42
CA LYS A 73 5.52 61.40 -22.70
C LYS A 73 6.30 60.75 -21.56
N SER A 74 7.32 61.44 -21.05
CA SER A 74 8.11 60.98 -19.90
C SER A 74 7.24 60.81 -18.65
N ARG A 75 6.38 61.78 -18.35
CA ARG A 75 5.42 61.72 -17.23
C ARG A 75 4.46 60.54 -17.35
N GLN A 76 3.87 60.33 -18.53
CA GLN A 76 2.98 59.19 -18.76
C GLN A 76 3.68 57.85 -18.55
N LEU A 77 4.92 57.72 -19.03
CA LEU A 77 5.70 56.49 -18.86
C LEU A 77 6.06 56.25 -17.39
N SER A 78 6.45 57.28 -16.64
CA SER A 78 6.73 57.17 -15.21
C SER A 78 5.48 56.75 -14.41
N LEU A 79 4.32 57.32 -14.73
CA LEU A 79 3.05 56.93 -14.11
C LEU A 79 2.67 55.48 -14.43
N ARG A 80 2.86 55.01 -15.67
CA ARG A 80 2.66 53.60 -16.04
C ARG A 80 3.58 52.67 -15.25
N LYS A 81 4.89 53.01 -15.16
CA LYS A 81 5.87 52.26 -14.36
C LYS A 81 5.49 52.18 -12.88
N ARG A 82 5.04 53.29 -12.28
CA ARG A 82 4.56 53.31 -10.89
C ARG A 82 3.34 52.42 -10.70
N ARG A 83 2.39 52.43 -11.64
CA ARG A 83 1.21 51.56 -11.60
C ARG A 83 1.59 50.08 -11.74
N THR A 84 2.48 49.73 -12.65
CA THR A 84 2.94 48.34 -12.81
C THR A 84 3.69 47.85 -11.58
N ILE A 85 4.57 48.66 -10.97
CA ILE A 85 5.27 48.28 -9.74
C ILE A 85 4.27 48.04 -8.60
N LYS A 86 3.29 48.93 -8.42
CA LYS A 86 2.23 48.74 -7.42
C LYS A 86 1.38 47.49 -7.68
N ALA A 87 1.03 47.23 -8.94
CA ALA A 87 0.27 46.04 -9.32
C ALA A 87 1.06 44.74 -9.07
N VAL A 88 2.36 44.73 -9.41
CA VAL A 88 3.25 43.60 -9.12
C VAL A 88 3.38 43.38 -7.63
N ALA A 89 3.64 44.43 -6.84
CA ALA A 89 3.75 44.32 -5.38
C ALA A 89 2.45 43.79 -4.74
N LEU A 90 1.29 44.26 -5.19
CA LEU A 90 -0.01 43.76 -4.74
C LEU A 90 -0.22 42.29 -5.13
N GLY A 91 0.13 41.92 -6.36
CA GLY A 91 0.07 40.54 -6.86
C GLY A 91 0.94 39.59 -6.04
N THR A 92 2.19 39.97 -5.76
CA THR A 92 3.09 39.18 -4.92
C THR A 92 2.54 39.00 -3.50
N CYS A 93 1.97 40.06 -2.92
CA CYS A 93 1.35 39.98 -1.59
C CYS A 93 0.14 39.01 -1.56
N LEU A 94 -0.69 39.03 -2.61
CA LEU A 94 -1.81 38.09 -2.78
C LEU A 94 -1.33 36.65 -2.90
N VAL A 95 -0.28 36.39 -3.68
CA VAL A 95 0.30 35.04 -3.84
C VAL A 95 0.83 34.54 -2.49
N LEU A 96 1.57 35.37 -1.74
CA LEU A 96 2.08 35.00 -0.42
C LEU A 96 0.96 34.70 0.60
N LEU A 97 -0.16 35.44 0.55
CA LEU A 97 -1.33 35.16 1.38
C LEU A 97 -1.96 33.80 1.04
N ILE A 98 -2.09 33.47 -0.25
CA ILE A 98 -2.63 32.17 -0.68
C ILE A 98 -1.72 31.03 -0.19
N PHE A 99 -0.40 31.17 -0.34
CA PHE A 99 0.56 30.19 0.18
C PHE A 99 0.49 30.06 1.71
N GLY A 100 0.34 31.17 2.42
CA GLY A 100 0.20 31.17 3.88
C GLY A 100 -1.05 30.40 4.36
N ILE A 101 -2.18 30.58 3.69
CA ILE A 101 -3.43 29.85 3.99
C ILE A 101 -3.26 28.35 3.72
N GLN A 102 -2.65 27.98 2.58
CA GLN A 102 -2.42 26.58 2.24
C GLN A 102 -1.47 25.90 3.24
N ALA A 103 -0.35 26.55 3.58
CA ALA A 103 0.60 26.05 4.56
C ALA A 103 -0.07 25.85 5.93
N SER A 104 -0.89 26.81 6.37
CA SER A 104 -1.63 26.69 7.63
C SER A 104 -2.54 25.46 7.66
N LYS A 105 -3.31 25.20 6.59
CA LYS A 105 -4.17 24.02 6.50
C LYS A 105 -3.40 22.71 6.63
N THR A 106 -2.29 22.58 5.88
CA THR A 106 -1.45 21.37 5.93
C THR A 106 -0.84 21.15 7.31
N PHE A 107 -0.48 22.23 8.01
CA PHE A 107 0.07 22.15 9.37
C PHE A 107 -0.97 21.65 10.39
N TYR A 108 -2.23 22.12 10.29
CA TYR A 108 -3.32 21.64 11.13
C TYR A 108 -3.64 20.15 10.90
N GLU A 109 -3.70 19.70 9.65
CA GLU A 109 -3.94 18.29 9.32
C GLU A 109 -2.81 17.38 9.84
N LEU A 110 -1.57 17.86 9.78
CA LEU A 110 -0.41 17.15 10.32
C LEU A 110 -0.51 16.98 11.84
N GLN A 111 -0.87 18.03 12.58
CA GLN A 111 -1.06 17.93 14.04
C GLN A 111 -2.16 16.93 14.41
N LEU A 112 -3.31 17.00 13.73
CA LEU A 112 -4.42 16.06 13.96
C LEU A 112 -3.99 14.60 13.71
N THR A 113 -3.17 14.38 12.69
CA THR A 113 -2.65 13.05 12.35
C THR A 113 -1.66 12.55 13.40
N LEU A 114 -0.84 13.44 13.97
CA LEU A 114 0.08 13.09 15.06
C LEU A 114 -0.66 12.70 16.34
N GLU A 115 -1.71 13.44 16.70
CA GLU A 115 -2.55 13.11 17.86
C GLU A 115 -3.23 11.74 17.71
N LYS A 116 -3.86 11.49 16.55
CA LYS A 116 -4.44 10.17 16.23
C LYS A 116 -3.41 9.04 16.29
N LYS A 117 -2.20 9.26 15.78
CA LYS A 117 -1.10 8.27 15.88
C LYS A 117 -0.69 7.99 17.32
N GLN A 118 -0.70 9.00 18.19
CA GLN A 118 -0.40 8.80 19.61
C GLN A 118 -1.52 8.03 20.34
N GLU A 119 -2.78 8.32 20.02
CA GLU A 119 -3.93 7.61 20.59
C GLU A 119 -3.91 6.12 20.21
N ILE A 120 -3.72 5.81 18.92
CA ILE A 120 -3.61 4.42 18.45
C ILE A 120 -2.45 3.69 19.15
N ARG A 121 -1.30 4.36 19.36
CA ARG A 121 -0.18 3.76 20.11
C ARG A 121 -0.53 3.47 21.57
N LYS A 122 -1.27 4.35 22.23
CA LYS A 122 -1.74 4.14 23.61
C LYS A 122 -2.75 2.98 23.66
N GLU A 123 -3.67 2.89 22.72
CA GLU A 123 -4.61 1.77 22.63
C GLU A 123 -3.90 0.44 22.39
N LEU A 124 -2.93 0.41 21.48
CA LEU A 124 -2.17 -0.79 21.17
C LEU A 124 -1.36 -1.28 22.38
N HIS A 125 -0.79 -0.36 23.16
CA HIS A 125 -0.11 -0.69 24.41
C HIS A 125 -1.07 -1.28 25.45
N LYS A 126 -2.27 -0.71 25.62
CA LYS A 126 -3.30 -1.24 26.53
C LYS A 126 -3.74 -2.65 26.13
N ILE A 127 -3.99 -2.87 24.84
CA ILE A 127 -4.35 -4.20 24.30
C ILE A 127 -3.23 -5.22 24.59
N GLN A 128 -1.97 -4.81 24.46
CA GLN A 128 -0.82 -5.67 24.74
C GLN A 128 -0.70 -6.02 26.23
N GLU A 129 -0.98 -5.06 27.12
CA GLU A 129 -1.02 -5.25 28.57
C GLU A 129 -2.19 -6.15 29.03
N GLU A 130 -3.40 -5.94 28.48
CA GLU A 130 -4.55 -6.80 28.75
C GLU A 130 -4.30 -8.25 28.30
N ARG A 131 -3.61 -8.42 27.17
CA ARG A 131 -3.22 -9.74 26.68
C ARG A 131 -2.21 -10.43 27.59
N SER A 132 -1.16 -9.73 28.03
CA SER A 132 -0.16 -10.34 28.92
C SER A 132 -0.79 -10.74 30.26
N LEU A 133 -1.73 -9.94 30.77
CA LEU A 133 -2.52 -10.27 31.95
C LEU A 133 -3.41 -11.50 31.74
N ALA A 134 -4.10 -11.58 30.60
CA ALA A 134 -4.93 -12.73 30.25
C ALA A 134 -4.11 -14.01 30.10
N GLU A 135 -2.92 -13.93 29.50
CA GLU A 135 -1.98 -15.04 29.36
C GLU A 135 -1.44 -15.49 30.72
N LEU A 136 -1.09 -14.56 31.61
CA LEU A 136 -0.68 -14.87 32.98
C LEU A 136 -1.82 -15.57 33.75
N ARG A 137 -3.06 -15.08 33.67
CA ARG A 137 -4.22 -15.72 34.29
C ARG A 137 -4.49 -17.12 33.73
N ALA A 138 -4.32 -17.30 32.42
CA ALA A 138 -4.46 -18.62 31.81
C ALA A 138 -3.37 -19.59 32.31
N GLN A 139 -2.13 -19.13 32.48
CA GLN A 139 -1.04 -19.92 33.04
C GLN A 139 -1.30 -20.30 34.50
N THR A 140 -1.72 -19.35 35.35
CA THR A 140 -2.01 -19.65 36.76
C THR A 140 -3.14 -20.64 36.92
N LEU A 141 -4.19 -20.57 36.08
CA LEU A 141 -5.27 -21.56 36.06
C LEU A 141 -4.81 -22.95 35.57
N LEU A 142 -3.84 -23.01 34.67
CA LEU A 142 -3.26 -24.29 34.23
C LEU A 142 -2.38 -24.92 35.31
N GLU A 143 -1.64 -24.11 36.08
CA GLU A 143 -0.81 -24.59 37.20
C GLU A 143 -1.65 -25.03 38.40
N LYS A 144 -2.78 -24.35 38.68
CA LYS A 144 -3.67 -24.69 39.81
C LYS A 144 -4.51 -25.96 39.62
N LYS A 145 -4.39 -26.65 38.48
CA LYS A 145 -5.30 -27.72 38.05
C LYS A 145 -5.11 -29.07 38.77
N GLU A 146 -4.23 -29.18 39.76
CA GLU A 146 -4.07 -30.40 40.56
C GLU A 146 -5.10 -30.55 41.70
N GLU A 147 -5.90 -29.52 42.03
CA GLU A 147 -6.90 -29.58 43.13
C GLU A 147 -8.24 -28.89 42.80
N VAL A 148 -8.82 -29.08 41.60
CA VAL A 148 -10.12 -28.46 41.27
C VAL A 148 -11.26 -29.45 41.43
N ASP A 149 -12.10 -29.20 42.44
CA ASP A 149 -13.29 -29.97 42.80
C ASP A 149 -14.45 -29.77 41.80
N GLN A 150 -15.35 -30.75 41.73
CA GLN A 150 -16.37 -30.85 40.66
C GLN A 150 -17.48 -29.78 40.72
N ASP A 151 -17.54 -28.98 41.80
CA ASP A 151 -18.53 -27.91 42.02
C ASP A 151 -18.15 -26.56 41.37
N ASP A 152 -16.92 -26.41 40.86
CA ASP A 152 -16.46 -25.19 40.16
C ASP A 152 -16.96 -25.10 38.69
N LEU A 153 -18.05 -25.81 38.34
CA LEU A 153 -18.67 -25.70 37.01
C LEU A 153 -19.26 -24.31 36.68
N THR A 154 -19.30 -23.40 37.67
CA THR A 154 -19.49 -21.95 37.48
C THR A 154 -18.34 -21.29 36.71
N ASP A 155 -17.14 -21.89 36.70
CA ASP A 155 -15.99 -21.45 35.88
C ASP A 155 -16.19 -21.69 34.39
N VAL A 156 -17.17 -22.50 33.96
CA VAL A 156 -17.43 -22.69 32.51
C VAL A 156 -17.86 -21.36 31.86
N ALA A 157 -18.59 -20.51 32.59
CA ALA A 157 -18.96 -19.18 32.12
C ALA A 157 -17.73 -18.26 32.05
N VAL A 158 -16.84 -18.32 33.04
CA VAL A 158 -15.59 -17.53 33.11
C VAL A 158 -14.62 -17.97 32.01
N ILE A 159 -14.42 -19.27 31.81
CA ILE A 159 -13.60 -19.84 30.74
C ILE A 159 -14.18 -19.46 29.38
N LYS A 160 -15.50 -19.52 29.20
CA LYS A 160 -16.15 -19.10 27.96
C LYS A 160 -15.94 -17.60 27.70
N GLN A 161 -16.03 -16.75 28.73
CA GLN A 161 -15.74 -15.32 28.61
C GLN A 161 -14.27 -15.05 28.27
N LEU A 162 -13.34 -15.81 28.86
CA LEU A 162 -11.91 -15.72 28.57
C LEU A 162 -11.58 -16.15 27.13
N ILE A 163 -12.21 -17.23 26.63
CA ILE A 163 -12.06 -17.68 25.23
C ILE A 163 -12.60 -16.60 24.28
N MET A 164 -13.77 -16.00 24.57
CA MET A 164 -14.33 -14.91 23.76
C MET A 164 -13.41 -13.68 23.75
N GLN A 165 -12.82 -13.32 24.89
CA GLN A 165 -11.84 -12.23 24.97
C GLN A 165 -10.59 -12.56 24.15
N TYR A 166 -10.06 -13.78 24.24
CA TYR A 166 -8.89 -14.19 23.48
C TYR A 166 -9.13 -14.23 21.97
N ASP A 167 -10.29 -14.73 21.53
CA ASP A 167 -10.69 -14.71 20.11
C ASP A 167 -10.86 -13.25 19.62
N THR A 168 -11.43 -12.35 20.44
CA THR A 168 -11.58 -10.93 20.11
C THR A 168 -10.23 -10.23 19.99
N LEU A 169 -9.32 -10.46 20.94
CA LEU A 169 -7.95 -9.93 20.89
C LEU A 169 -7.17 -10.48 19.69
N GLY A 170 -7.38 -11.76 19.34
CA GLY A 170 -6.82 -12.37 18.14
C GLY A 170 -7.31 -11.69 16.86
N GLN A 171 -8.61 -11.38 16.76
CA GLN A 171 -9.18 -10.63 15.65
C GLN A 171 -8.64 -9.20 15.57
N GLN A 172 -8.55 -8.49 16.70
CA GLN A 172 -7.97 -7.15 16.76
C GLN A 172 -6.49 -7.16 16.34
N GLN A 173 -5.71 -8.15 16.77
CA GLN A 173 -4.32 -8.29 16.34
C GLN A 173 -4.21 -8.57 14.84
N GLN A 174 -5.07 -9.44 14.29
CA GLN A 174 -5.11 -9.71 12.85
C GLN A 174 -5.45 -8.43 12.07
N ALA A 175 -6.44 -7.66 12.52
CA ALA A 175 -6.80 -6.38 11.90
C ALA A 175 -5.65 -5.37 11.98
N ALA A 176 -4.98 -5.25 13.13
CA ALA A 176 -3.82 -4.38 13.29
C ALA A 176 -2.64 -4.82 12.40
N THR A 177 -2.43 -6.14 12.25
CA THR A 177 -1.40 -6.70 11.36
C THR A 177 -1.72 -6.39 9.91
N GLN A 178 -2.97 -6.59 9.47
CA GLN A 178 -3.42 -6.23 8.11
C GLN A 178 -3.26 -4.74 7.82
N GLN A 179 -3.62 -3.86 8.77
CA GLN A 179 -3.42 -2.42 8.62
C GLN A 179 -1.95 -2.05 8.53
N ARG A 180 -1.10 -2.67 9.35
CA ARG A 180 0.35 -2.48 9.31
C ARG A 180 0.92 -2.93 7.97
N ASP A 181 0.57 -4.12 7.52
CA ASP A 181 1.07 -4.70 6.27
C ASP A 181 0.60 -3.87 5.07
N LEU A 182 -0.63 -3.32 5.10
CA LEU A 182 -1.13 -2.37 4.12
C LEU A 182 -0.32 -1.05 4.10
N ALA A 183 -0.04 -0.47 5.27
CA ALA A 183 0.75 0.76 5.36
C ALA A 183 2.22 0.55 4.94
N GLN A 184 2.81 -0.57 5.34
CA GLN A 184 4.16 -0.97 4.93
C GLN A 184 4.22 -1.22 3.43
N SER A 185 3.22 -1.91 2.87
CA SER A 185 3.10 -2.15 1.44
C SER A 185 3.08 -0.83 0.65
N ALA A 186 2.23 0.12 1.03
CA ALA A 186 2.18 1.44 0.39
C ALA A 186 3.51 2.20 0.47
N THR A 187 4.17 2.16 1.64
CA THR A 187 5.47 2.82 1.80
C THR A 187 6.56 2.17 0.93
N LEU A 188 6.53 0.84 0.80
CA LEU A 188 7.48 0.11 -0.05
C LEU A 188 7.24 0.36 -1.54
N SER A 189 6.00 0.50 -1.99
CA SER A 189 5.71 0.85 -3.39
C SER A 189 6.14 2.27 -3.74
N ASP A 190 5.93 3.24 -2.84
CA ASP A 190 6.46 4.60 -3.01
C ASP A 190 8.00 4.62 -3.12
N LEU A 191 8.69 3.87 -2.25
CA LEU A 191 10.14 3.76 -2.30
C LEU A 191 10.63 3.00 -3.53
N ALA A 192 9.83 2.06 -4.05
CA ALA A 192 10.14 1.35 -5.28
C ALA A 192 10.08 2.27 -6.50
N GLU A 193 9.05 3.13 -6.58
CA GLU A 193 8.91 4.14 -7.62
C GLU A 193 10.11 5.09 -7.62
N GLU A 194 10.51 5.56 -6.44
CA GLU A 194 11.67 6.43 -6.31
C GLU A 194 12.99 5.73 -6.63
N ALA A 195 13.17 4.46 -6.23
CA ALA A 195 14.34 3.69 -6.62
C ALA A 195 14.41 3.48 -8.16
N LYS A 196 13.26 3.37 -8.82
CA LYS A 196 13.15 3.28 -10.28
C LYS A 196 13.52 4.61 -10.95
N GLU A 197 13.05 5.74 -10.44
CA GLU A 197 13.46 7.08 -10.91
C GLU A 197 14.98 7.30 -10.79
N GLN A 198 15.60 6.66 -9.79
CA GLN A 198 17.05 6.67 -9.56
C GLN A 198 17.82 5.64 -10.41
N HIS A 199 17.13 4.94 -11.32
CA HIS A 199 17.68 3.89 -12.17
C HIS A 199 18.29 2.70 -11.39
N ASP A 200 17.79 2.39 -10.20
CA ASP A 200 18.13 1.17 -9.44
C ASP A 200 17.02 0.13 -9.59
N ASP A 201 16.77 -0.29 -10.83
CA ASP A 201 15.71 -1.22 -11.24
C ASP A 201 15.67 -2.49 -10.39
N GLN A 202 16.83 -3.04 -10.04
CA GLN A 202 16.93 -4.23 -9.21
C GLN A 202 16.38 -3.99 -7.80
N TYR A 203 16.70 -2.84 -7.19
CA TYR A 203 16.23 -2.52 -5.84
C TYR A 203 14.77 -2.08 -5.85
N ALA A 204 14.35 -1.33 -6.88
CA ALA A 204 12.95 -1.02 -7.14
C ALA A 204 12.09 -2.29 -7.22
N PHE A 205 12.57 -3.30 -7.99
CA PHE A 205 11.91 -4.59 -8.09
C PHE A 205 11.79 -5.29 -6.74
N GLN A 206 12.87 -5.31 -5.94
CA GLN A 206 12.87 -5.94 -4.60
C GLN A 206 11.84 -5.29 -3.66
N LEU A 207 11.75 -3.96 -3.67
CA LEU A 207 10.81 -3.19 -2.86
C LEU A 207 9.36 -3.43 -3.32
N ALA A 208 9.09 -3.34 -4.63
CA ALA A 208 7.76 -3.58 -5.19
C ALA A 208 7.28 -5.02 -4.96
N ALA A 209 8.15 -6.01 -5.13
CA ALA A 209 7.82 -7.41 -4.88
C ALA A 209 7.48 -7.65 -3.40
N LYS A 210 8.19 -7.01 -2.47
CA LYS A 210 7.87 -7.11 -1.04
C LYS A 210 6.59 -6.34 -0.68
N ALA A 211 6.36 -5.18 -1.30
CA ALA A 211 5.11 -4.44 -1.16
C ALA A 211 3.91 -5.31 -1.55
N TRP A 212 3.98 -5.99 -2.69
CA TRP A 212 2.93 -6.89 -3.16
C TRP A 212 2.76 -8.13 -2.27
N GLU A 213 3.85 -8.70 -1.75
CA GLU A 213 3.79 -9.82 -0.79
C GLU A 213 3.00 -9.45 0.47
N LEU A 214 3.19 -8.22 0.99
CA LEU A 214 2.47 -7.71 2.16
C LEU A 214 1.01 -7.38 1.87
N ASN A 215 0.70 -6.90 0.66
CA ASN A 215 -0.66 -6.63 0.22
C ASN A 215 -0.81 -6.92 -1.28
N LYS A 216 -1.43 -8.07 -1.59
CA LYS A 216 -1.64 -8.56 -2.95
C LYS A 216 -2.51 -7.62 -3.81
N ASN A 217 -3.23 -6.68 -3.18
CA ASN A 217 -4.07 -5.67 -3.83
C ASN A 217 -3.36 -4.31 -4.02
N ASN A 218 -2.04 -4.23 -3.80
CA ASN A 218 -1.30 -2.99 -4.04
C ASN A 218 -1.03 -2.81 -5.55
N ASN A 219 -1.87 -2.02 -6.21
CA ASN A 219 -1.78 -1.75 -7.65
C ASN A 219 -0.49 -1.03 -8.06
N GLN A 220 0.00 -0.07 -7.26
CA GLN A 220 1.25 0.64 -7.56
C GLN A 220 2.44 -0.34 -7.58
N ALA A 221 2.48 -1.28 -6.63
CA ALA A 221 3.48 -2.33 -6.63
C ALA A 221 3.38 -3.23 -7.88
N LEU A 222 2.16 -3.59 -8.31
CA LEU A 222 1.94 -4.37 -9.53
C LEU A 222 2.38 -3.62 -10.79
N GLU A 223 2.04 -2.34 -10.92
CA GLU A 223 2.43 -1.49 -12.05
C GLU A 223 3.96 -1.40 -12.16
N ILE A 224 4.65 -1.14 -11.04
CA ILE A 224 6.13 -1.09 -11.01
C ILE A 224 6.73 -2.47 -11.38
N LEU A 225 6.15 -3.57 -10.89
CA LEU A 225 6.60 -4.91 -11.24
C LEU A 225 6.42 -5.21 -12.73
N GLU A 226 5.29 -4.82 -13.32
CA GLU A 226 5.02 -4.98 -14.75
C GLU A 226 6.05 -4.21 -15.59
N GLU A 227 6.27 -2.94 -15.28
CA GLU A 227 7.24 -2.09 -16.00
C GLU A 227 8.69 -2.62 -15.90
N LEU A 228 9.08 -3.11 -14.72
CA LEU A 228 10.44 -3.63 -14.48
C LEU A 228 10.64 -5.06 -15.01
N SER A 229 9.57 -5.82 -15.26
CA SER A 229 9.68 -7.23 -15.58
C SER A 229 10.32 -7.51 -16.95
N GLN A 230 10.35 -6.55 -17.88
CA GLN A 230 11.01 -6.55 -19.22
C GLN A 230 10.80 -7.77 -20.14
N GLU A 231 10.32 -8.91 -19.64
CA GLU A 231 9.79 -10.02 -20.42
C GLU A 231 8.50 -9.45 -21.06
N LYS A 232 8.63 -8.98 -22.31
CA LYS A 232 7.49 -8.69 -23.20
C LYS A 232 6.71 -9.99 -23.43
N GLU A 233 6.03 -10.47 -22.41
CA GLU A 233 4.98 -11.47 -22.57
C GLU A 233 3.79 -10.75 -23.23
N GLU A 234 3.07 -11.47 -24.10
CA GLU A 234 1.95 -10.91 -24.88
C GLU A 234 0.73 -10.56 -24.00
N GLU A 235 0.73 -10.98 -22.74
CA GLU A 235 -0.35 -10.77 -21.78
C GLU A 235 0.10 -9.85 -20.64
N SER A 236 -0.74 -8.88 -20.27
CA SER A 236 -0.45 -7.94 -19.18
C SER A 236 -0.30 -8.67 -17.85
N PHE A 237 0.75 -8.37 -17.10
CA PHE A 237 1.02 -8.97 -15.80
C PHE A 237 -0.13 -8.76 -14.80
N ILE A 238 -0.83 -7.64 -14.93
CA ILE A 238 -1.98 -7.27 -14.09
C ILE A 238 -3.19 -8.18 -14.35
N GLU A 239 -3.32 -8.73 -15.57
CA GLU A 239 -4.44 -9.59 -15.95
C GLU A 239 -4.27 -11.05 -15.49
N LEU A 240 -3.04 -11.44 -15.12
CA LEU A 240 -2.77 -12.78 -14.64
C LEU A 240 -3.48 -13.06 -13.30
N PRO A 241 -3.99 -14.29 -13.06
CA PRO A 241 -4.45 -14.72 -11.75
C PRO A 241 -3.36 -14.53 -10.68
N THR A 242 -3.76 -14.24 -9.44
CA THR A 242 -2.83 -13.98 -8.33
C THR A 242 -1.82 -15.12 -8.11
N GLU A 243 -2.22 -16.37 -8.36
CA GLU A 243 -1.30 -17.51 -8.25
C GLU A 243 -0.20 -17.49 -9.32
N GLU A 244 -0.52 -17.04 -10.54
CA GLU A 244 0.45 -16.94 -11.65
C GLU A 244 1.38 -15.73 -11.45
N GLN A 245 0.82 -14.61 -10.98
CA GLN A 245 1.61 -13.45 -10.54
C GLN A 245 2.66 -13.83 -9.49
N GLU A 246 2.29 -14.68 -8.52
CA GLU A 246 3.21 -15.15 -7.48
C GLU A 246 4.38 -15.96 -8.05
N VAL A 247 4.12 -16.85 -9.02
CA VAL A 247 5.15 -17.67 -9.68
C VAL A 247 6.12 -16.79 -10.47
N VAL A 248 5.60 -15.81 -11.22
CA VAL A 248 6.42 -14.86 -11.99
C VAL A 248 7.29 -14.01 -11.05
N ILE A 249 6.70 -13.46 -9.98
CA ILE A 249 7.44 -12.69 -8.97
C ILE A 249 8.49 -13.56 -8.29
N GLU A 250 8.20 -14.81 -7.93
CA GLU A 250 9.16 -15.71 -7.30
C GLU A 250 10.33 -16.05 -8.26
N LYS A 251 10.05 -16.29 -9.53
CA LYS A 251 11.07 -16.51 -10.58
C LYS A 251 11.96 -15.27 -10.75
N ALA A 252 11.37 -14.08 -10.78
CA ALA A 252 12.10 -12.83 -10.89
C ALA A 252 12.90 -12.52 -9.62
N GLN A 253 12.36 -12.79 -8.42
CA GLN A 253 13.10 -12.71 -7.14
C GLN A 253 14.27 -13.69 -7.07
N LYS A 254 14.18 -14.87 -7.69
CA LYS A 254 15.31 -15.81 -7.82
C LYS A 254 16.44 -15.23 -8.68
N LYS A 255 16.11 -14.43 -9.69
CA LYS A 255 17.10 -13.74 -10.55
C LYS A 255 17.66 -12.46 -9.89
N GLY A 256 16.78 -11.57 -9.41
CA GLY A 256 17.09 -10.23 -8.90
C GLY A 256 17.37 -10.15 -7.40
N GLY A 257 17.14 -11.22 -6.65
CA GLY A 257 17.21 -11.27 -5.19
C GLY A 257 15.92 -10.84 -4.50
N ARG A 258 15.81 -11.15 -3.21
CA ARG A 258 14.74 -10.67 -2.32
C ARG A 258 15.24 -9.52 -1.46
N LEU A 259 14.34 -8.59 -1.11
CA LEU A 259 14.62 -7.58 -0.10
C LEU A 259 14.95 -8.29 1.22
N LYS A 260 16.11 -7.97 1.81
CA LYS A 260 16.55 -8.62 3.05
C LYS A 260 15.74 -8.08 4.23
N ASP A 261 15.43 -8.92 5.21
CA ASP A 261 14.72 -8.49 6.43
C ASP A 261 15.45 -7.38 7.18
N LYS A 262 16.79 -7.37 7.13
CA LYS A 262 17.59 -6.27 7.69
C LYS A 262 17.29 -4.93 7.02
N ASP A 263 17.13 -4.93 5.70
CA ASP A 263 16.83 -3.73 4.92
C ASP A 263 15.40 -3.26 5.22
N LEU A 264 14.46 -4.21 5.33
CA LEU A 264 13.08 -3.94 5.76
C LEU A 264 13.03 -3.29 7.16
N ASN A 265 13.82 -3.80 8.10
CA ASN A 265 13.90 -3.25 9.46
C ASN A 265 14.51 -1.85 9.50
N VAL A 266 15.46 -1.55 8.62
CA VAL A 266 16.03 -0.20 8.47
C VAL A 266 15.00 0.77 7.89
N ILE A 267 14.26 0.36 6.85
CA ILE A 267 13.21 1.17 6.22
C ILE A 267 12.13 1.55 7.25
N PHE A 268 11.74 0.61 8.10
CA PHE A 268 10.70 0.80 9.11
C PHE A 268 11.25 1.04 10.52
N SER A 269 12.51 1.48 10.65
CA SER A 269 13.07 1.86 11.95
C SER A 269 12.35 3.10 12.49
N LYS A 270 12.42 3.31 13.80
CA LYS A 270 11.75 4.42 14.48
C LYS A 270 12.26 5.79 14.00
N GLU A 271 13.52 5.85 13.59
CA GLU A 271 14.20 7.02 13.07
C GLU A 271 13.78 7.34 11.63
N ASN A 272 13.35 6.31 10.86
CA ASN A 272 12.87 6.39 9.48
C ASN A 272 13.65 7.39 8.60
N THR A 273 14.98 7.28 8.64
CA THR A 273 15.87 8.17 7.88
C THR A 273 15.76 7.93 6.38
N VAL A 274 15.35 6.73 5.95
CA VAL A 274 15.22 6.34 4.53
C VAL A 274 14.17 7.18 3.82
N VAL A 275 12.97 7.32 4.41
CA VAL A 275 11.90 8.14 3.81
C VAL A 275 12.22 9.65 3.85
N GLN A 276 13.13 10.09 4.73
CA GLN A 276 13.56 11.49 4.82
C GLN A 276 14.73 11.84 3.89
N SER A 277 15.55 10.85 3.52
CA SER A 277 16.76 11.03 2.69
C SER A 277 16.60 10.54 1.25
N ARG A 278 15.37 10.62 0.76
CA ARG A 278 14.91 10.35 -0.61
C ARG A 278 15.92 10.74 -1.70
N SER A 279 16.37 12.00 -1.69
CA SER A 279 17.31 12.55 -2.67
C SER A 279 18.72 11.93 -2.67
N ALA A 280 19.13 11.25 -1.59
CA ALA A 280 20.45 10.63 -1.49
C ALA A 280 20.53 9.26 -2.18
N GLY A 281 19.38 8.71 -2.59
CA GLY A 281 19.25 7.39 -3.18
C GLY A 281 18.74 6.36 -2.17
N VAL A 282 17.63 5.68 -2.47
CA VAL A 282 16.94 4.78 -1.51
C VAL A 282 17.87 3.69 -0.97
N LYS A 283 18.60 3.01 -1.85
CA LYS A 283 19.55 1.94 -1.46
C LYS A 283 20.76 2.47 -0.69
N LYS A 284 21.22 3.69 -1.01
CA LYS A 284 22.32 4.32 -0.28
C LYS A 284 21.87 4.69 1.13
N ALA A 285 20.67 5.26 1.28
CA ALA A 285 20.05 5.60 2.56
C ALA A 285 19.86 4.36 3.47
N VAL A 286 19.42 3.24 2.91
CA VAL A 286 19.30 1.96 3.63
C VAL A 286 20.68 1.45 4.07
N LYS A 287 21.70 1.54 3.21
CA LYS A 287 23.07 1.08 3.54
C LYS A 287 23.81 1.99 4.52
N SER A 288 23.60 3.31 4.46
CA SER A 288 24.24 4.29 5.35
C SER A 288 23.68 4.23 6.77
N THR A 289 22.43 3.79 6.91
CA THR A 289 21.81 3.58 8.21
C THR A 289 22.26 2.22 8.74
N THR A 290 23.46 2.14 9.30
CA THR A 290 23.87 1.00 10.13
C THR A 290 22.94 0.96 11.33
N ALA A 291 21.88 0.14 11.25
CA ALA A 291 21.02 -0.15 12.39
C ALA A 291 21.91 -0.59 13.56
N SER A 292 21.91 0.22 14.62
CA SER A 292 22.47 -0.19 15.90
C SER A 292 21.72 -1.46 16.33
N PRO A 293 22.38 -2.61 16.55
CA PRO A 293 21.71 -3.90 16.74
C PRO A 293 20.80 -4.01 17.97
N ASN A 294 20.64 -2.94 18.74
CA ASN A 294 19.90 -2.99 19.99
C ASN A 294 18.48 -2.45 19.82
N GLN A 295 17.52 -3.32 20.17
CA GLN A 295 16.12 -3.05 20.49
C GLN A 295 15.15 -2.94 19.29
N GLN A 296 14.95 -4.06 18.59
CA GLN A 296 13.58 -4.41 18.18
C GLN A 296 13.09 -5.50 19.13
N GLU A 297 12.14 -5.11 19.99
CA GLU A 297 11.36 -6.03 20.81
C GLU A 297 10.51 -6.87 19.84
N GLN A 298 11.07 -7.99 19.36
CA GLN A 298 10.29 -8.99 18.65
C GLN A 298 9.21 -9.47 19.61
N VAL A 299 7.97 -9.06 19.37
CA VAL A 299 6.82 -9.57 20.10
C VAL A 299 6.76 -11.07 19.82
N ALA A 300 7.33 -11.87 20.72
CA ALA A 300 7.36 -13.32 20.61
C ALA A 300 5.93 -13.81 20.43
N THR A 301 5.70 -14.65 19.42
CA THR A 301 4.41 -15.31 19.25
C THR A 301 4.14 -16.13 20.52
N PRO A 302 3.04 -15.91 21.26
CA PRO A 302 2.89 -16.50 22.57
C PRO A 302 2.87 -18.02 22.51
N ILE A 303 3.61 -18.65 23.42
CA ILE A 303 3.71 -20.11 23.60
C ILE A 303 2.30 -20.72 23.75
N LEU A 304 1.39 -20.02 24.41
CA LEU A 304 0.01 -20.47 24.65
C LEU A 304 -0.77 -20.67 23.35
N HIS A 305 -0.59 -19.81 22.34
CA HIS A 305 -1.31 -19.96 21.07
C HIS A 305 -0.85 -21.20 20.29
N ARG A 306 0.45 -21.53 20.38
CA ARG A 306 1.06 -22.73 19.78
C ARG A 306 0.58 -24.00 20.50
N VAL A 307 0.55 -23.98 21.84
CA VAL A 307 0.04 -25.08 22.67
C VAL A 307 -1.46 -25.31 22.46
N ILE A 308 -2.24 -24.24 22.31
CA ILE A 308 -3.68 -24.31 22.02
C ILE A 308 -3.93 -24.84 20.60
N GLN A 309 -3.14 -24.44 19.59
CA GLN A 309 -3.28 -24.96 18.22
C GLN A 309 -2.85 -26.42 18.07
N GLU A 310 -1.83 -26.87 18.81
CA GLU A 310 -1.40 -28.28 18.81
C GLU A 310 -2.40 -29.21 19.52
N LYS A 311 -3.23 -28.68 20.43
CA LYS A 311 -4.22 -29.47 21.20
C LYS A 311 -5.68 -29.26 20.80
N LEU A 312 -6.00 -28.28 19.95
CA LEU A 312 -7.37 -28.09 19.45
C LEU A 312 -7.65 -29.01 18.25
N PRO A 313 -8.79 -29.73 18.22
CA PRO A 313 -9.26 -30.35 16.99
C PRO A 313 -9.50 -29.27 15.93
N PRO A 314 -9.29 -29.57 14.63
CA PRO A 314 -9.34 -28.57 13.56
C PRO A 314 -10.63 -27.74 13.60
N LYS A 315 -10.49 -26.40 13.67
CA LYS A 315 -11.60 -25.44 13.77
C LYS A 315 -12.62 -25.71 12.65
N ARG A 316 -13.89 -25.90 13.03
CA ARG A 316 -15.00 -26.02 12.08
C ARG A 316 -15.17 -24.68 11.35
N PRO A 317 -15.15 -24.63 10.00
CA PRO A 317 -15.52 -23.42 9.27
C PRO A 317 -16.98 -23.07 9.58
N SER A 318 -17.22 -21.81 9.98
CA SER A 318 -18.54 -21.28 10.34
C SER A 318 -19.34 -20.87 9.10
N VAL A 319 -20.50 -21.50 8.94
CA VAL A 319 -21.78 -21.00 8.38
C VAL A 319 -21.73 -20.14 7.10
N THR A 320 -21.86 -20.87 5.99
CA THR A 320 -22.72 -20.63 4.81
C THR A 320 -22.72 -19.25 4.14
N ALA A 321 -21.72 -19.02 3.28
CA ALA A 321 -22.01 -18.39 2.00
C ALA A 321 -22.93 -19.32 1.17
N PRO A 322 -23.90 -18.79 0.41
CA PRO A 322 -24.75 -19.60 -0.47
C PRO A 322 -23.88 -20.38 -1.45
N LEU A 323 -24.17 -21.67 -1.60
CA LEU A 323 -23.41 -22.58 -2.45
C LEU A 323 -23.58 -22.16 -3.92
N ASN A 324 -22.57 -21.52 -4.52
CA ASN A 324 -22.62 -21.11 -5.93
C ASN A 324 -22.41 -22.33 -6.84
N CYS A 325 -23.51 -22.92 -7.31
CA CYS A 325 -23.47 -24.11 -8.16
C CYS A 325 -23.16 -23.85 -9.63
N THR A 326 -23.17 -22.60 -10.08
CA THR A 326 -22.87 -22.23 -11.47
C THR A 326 -21.43 -22.62 -11.84
N LEU A 327 -20.49 -22.45 -10.91
CA LEU A 327 -19.09 -22.84 -11.11
C LEU A 327 -18.91 -24.36 -11.12
N ALA A 328 -19.70 -25.09 -10.30
CA ALA A 328 -19.68 -26.55 -10.25
C ALA A 328 -20.23 -27.18 -11.54
N GLN A 329 -21.26 -26.59 -12.15
CA GLN A 329 -21.84 -27.05 -13.41
C GLN A 329 -20.89 -26.86 -14.60
N LYS A 330 -20.18 -25.72 -14.70
CA LYS A 330 -19.14 -25.50 -15.74
C LYS A 330 -17.95 -26.48 -15.67
N ASN A 331 -17.86 -27.17 -14.55
CA ASN A 331 -16.76 -28.04 -14.18
C ASN A 331 -17.11 -29.54 -14.29
N ILE A 332 -18.33 -29.86 -14.74
CA ILE A 332 -18.71 -31.23 -15.11
C ILE A 332 -17.74 -31.73 -16.19
N ASN A 333 -17.34 -32.99 -16.11
CA ASN A 333 -16.37 -33.64 -16.99
C ASN A 333 -14.91 -33.14 -16.97
N LYS A 334 -14.57 -32.13 -16.20
CA LYS A 334 -13.19 -31.72 -15.99
C LYS A 334 -12.53 -32.57 -14.89
N TRP A 335 -11.22 -32.81 -15.04
CA TRP A 335 -10.42 -33.48 -14.02
C TRP A 335 -9.92 -32.46 -13.02
N PHE A 336 -10.08 -32.76 -11.73
CA PHE A 336 -9.59 -31.95 -10.62
C PHE A 336 -8.49 -32.71 -9.90
N GLU A 337 -7.31 -32.14 -9.80
CA GLU A 337 -6.22 -32.73 -9.04
C GLU A 337 -6.52 -32.68 -7.53
N ILE A 338 -6.43 -33.82 -6.88
CA ILE A 338 -6.71 -34.02 -5.46
C ILE A 338 -5.39 -34.19 -4.68
N LYS A 339 -4.43 -34.94 -5.21
CA LYS A 339 -3.23 -35.18 -4.42
C LYS A 339 -2.10 -35.58 -5.31
N GLU A 340 -0.99 -34.87 -5.17
CA GLU A 340 0.30 -35.34 -5.62
C GLU A 340 0.98 -36.04 -4.44
N THR A 341 1.30 -37.31 -4.63
CA THR A 341 2.22 -38.05 -3.75
C THR A 341 3.53 -38.24 -4.51
N GLN A 342 4.59 -38.65 -3.81
CA GLN A 342 5.87 -38.98 -4.47
C GLN A 342 5.72 -40.01 -5.60
N ASN A 343 4.69 -40.86 -5.55
CA ASN A 343 4.50 -41.98 -6.48
C ASN A 343 3.38 -41.76 -7.50
N PHE A 344 2.34 -41.01 -7.17
CA PHE A 344 1.22 -40.81 -8.09
C PHE A 344 0.45 -39.52 -7.81
N LYS A 345 -0.16 -38.99 -8.88
CA LYS A 345 -1.17 -37.94 -8.87
C LYS A 345 -2.56 -38.56 -8.90
N VAL A 346 -3.42 -38.09 -8.02
CA VAL A 346 -4.84 -38.46 -7.97
C VAL A 346 -5.66 -37.30 -8.51
N SER A 347 -6.48 -37.55 -9.52
CA SER A 347 -7.47 -36.60 -10.01
C SER A 347 -8.87 -37.19 -9.92
N ILE A 348 -9.89 -36.36 -9.77
CA ILE A 348 -11.29 -36.77 -9.78
C ILE A 348 -12.08 -36.05 -10.86
N LYS A 349 -13.05 -36.74 -11.43
CA LYS A 349 -14.00 -36.19 -12.39
C LYS A 349 -15.39 -36.71 -12.07
N TYR A 350 -16.38 -35.81 -12.07
CA TYR A 350 -17.79 -36.19 -12.10
C TYR A 350 -18.23 -36.30 -13.56
N GLY A 351 -18.63 -37.51 -13.97
CA GLY A 351 -19.12 -37.79 -15.32
C GLY A 351 -20.59 -37.44 -15.47
N ILE A 352 -21.04 -37.16 -16.70
CA ILE A 352 -22.45 -36.89 -17.03
C ILE A 352 -23.37 -38.05 -16.61
N ASN A 353 -22.85 -39.29 -16.61
CA ASN A 353 -23.62 -40.49 -16.27
C ASN A 353 -23.70 -40.77 -14.76
N GLU A 354 -23.56 -39.74 -13.93
CA GLU A 354 -23.59 -39.84 -12.46
C GLU A 354 -22.50 -40.78 -11.90
N GLN A 355 -21.40 -40.90 -12.63
CA GLN A 355 -20.23 -41.69 -12.25
C GLN A 355 -19.15 -40.79 -11.67
N LEU A 356 -18.54 -41.26 -10.58
CA LEU A 356 -17.31 -40.68 -10.07
C LEU A 356 -16.12 -41.43 -10.66
N HIS A 357 -15.24 -40.69 -11.29
CA HIS A 357 -13.99 -41.22 -11.84
C HIS A 357 -12.82 -40.71 -11.01
N PHE A 358 -11.94 -41.62 -10.58
CA PHE A 358 -10.69 -41.33 -9.89
C PHE A 358 -9.53 -41.79 -10.78
N LEU A 359 -8.74 -40.85 -11.28
CA LEU A 359 -7.56 -41.10 -12.09
C LEU A 359 -6.34 -41.13 -11.19
N PHE A 360 -5.61 -42.24 -11.21
CA PHE A 360 -4.30 -42.37 -10.60
C PHE A 360 -3.27 -42.40 -11.73
N ALA A 361 -2.49 -41.33 -11.84
CA ALA A 361 -1.40 -41.20 -12.79
C ALA A 361 -0.06 -41.35 -12.05
N PRO A 362 0.83 -42.27 -12.47
CA PRO A 362 2.13 -42.42 -11.83
C PRO A 362 2.98 -41.15 -12.07
N THR A 363 3.73 -40.70 -11.07
CA THR A 363 4.66 -39.55 -11.21
C THR A 363 5.98 -39.94 -11.86
N HIS A 364 6.35 -41.22 -11.80
CA HIS A 364 7.54 -41.80 -12.42
C HIS A 364 7.25 -43.24 -12.89
N SER A 365 8.10 -43.77 -13.79
CA SER A 365 7.88 -45.04 -14.49
C SER A 365 7.77 -46.27 -13.57
N GLU A 366 8.38 -46.23 -12.39
CA GLU A 366 8.40 -47.35 -11.43
C GLU A 366 7.31 -47.27 -10.35
N ALA A 367 6.45 -46.25 -10.40
CA ALA A 367 5.47 -46.04 -9.35
C ALA A 367 4.37 -47.11 -9.34
N ILE A 368 4.25 -47.80 -8.20
CA ILE A 368 3.20 -48.80 -7.98
C ILE A 368 1.91 -48.10 -7.56
N ILE A 369 0.90 -48.14 -8.43
CA ILE A 369 -0.45 -47.64 -8.10
C ILE A 369 -1.18 -48.70 -7.26
N PRO A 370 -1.73 -48.34 -6.08
CA PRO A 370 -2.44 -49.29 -5.23
C PRO A 370 -3.67 -49.85 -5.96
N ASN A 371 -3.95 -51.14 -5.77
CA ASN A 371 -5.16 -51.77 -6.28
C ASN A 371 -6.33 -51.49 -5.35
N LEU A 372 -7.21 -50.55 -5.71
CA LEU A 372 -8.30 -50.10 -4.86
C LEU A 372 -9.58 -50.87 -5.16
N THR A 373 -10.29 -51.31 -4.12
CA THR A 373 -11.54 -52.06 -4.24
C THR A 373 -12.76 -51.25 -3.81
N GLN A 374 -12.61 -50.36 -2.83
CA GLN A 374 -13.74 -49.60 -2.29
C GLN A 374 -13.37 -48.15 -1.97
N LEU A 375 -14.35 -47.26 -2.11
CA LEU A 375 -14.34 -45.88 -1.64
C LEU A 375 -15.21 -45.77 -0.39
N ASN A 376 -14.59 -45.44 0.74
CA ASN A 376 -15.27 -45.13 1.99
C ASN A 376 -15.49 -43.62 2.11
N ILE A 377 -16.75 -43.22 2.18
CA ILE A 377 -17.19 -41.84 2.39
C ILE A 377 -17.57 -41.69 3.86
N HIS A 378 -16.78 -40.95 4.63
CA HIS A 378 -17.00 -40.72 6.05
C HIS A 378 -17.81 -39.45 6.25
N THR A 379 -18.82 -39.51 7.11
CA THR A 379 -19.54 -38.36 7.66
C THR A 379 -19.25 -38.28 9.16
N ALA A 380 -19.73 -37.22 9.82
CA ALA A 380 -19.55 -37.07 11.27
C ALA A 380 -20.17 -38.21 12.10
N LYS A 381 -21.16 -38.94 11.57
CA LYS A 381 -21.91 -39.98 12.31
C LYS A 381 -21.72 -41.40 11.80
N GLN A 382 -21.33 -41.57 10.54
CA GLN A 382 -21.31 -42.86 9.86
C GLN A 382 -20.42 -42.81 8.62
N PHE A 383 -20.01 -43.97 8.09
CA PHE A 383 -19.36 -44.06 6.79
C PHE A 383 -20.13 -44.99 5.86
N LYS A 384 -20.00 -44.77 4.55
CA LYS A 384 -20.57 -45.61 3.49
C LYS A 384 -19.45 -46.10 2.58
N SER A 385 -19.38 -47.41 2.36
CA SER A 385 -18.46 -48.02 1.41
C SER A 385 -19.16 -48.18 0.05
N ILE A 386 -18.47 -47.85 -1.03
CA ILE A 386 -18.93 -47.97 -2.41
C ILE A 386 -17.86 -48.71 -3.21
N ASP A 387 -18.25 -49.75 -3.95
CA ASP A 387 -17.31 -50.56 -4.72
C ASP A 387 -16.75 -49.80 -5.93
N LEU A 388 -15.46 -50.01 -6.22
CA LEU A 388 -14.74 -49.37 -7.32
C LEU A 388 -14.49 -50.39 -8.43
N SER A 389 -14.82 -50.00 -9.66
CA SER A 389 -14.43 -50.73 -10.87
C SER A 389 -13.14 -50.15 -11.44
N LYS A 390 -12.12 -50.98 -11.65
CA LYS A 390 -10.83 -50.57 -12.19
C LYS A 390 -10.79 -50.67 -13.70
N LYS A 391 -10.35 -49.62 -14.39
CA LYS A 391 -10.08 -49.59 -15.82
C LYS A 391 -8.67 -49.07 -16.07
N ILE A 392 -7.90 -49.74 -16.92
CA ILE A 392 -6.56 -49.29 -17.33
C ILE A 392 -6.75 -48.42 -18.59
N ALA A 393 -6.27 -47.19 -18.54
CA ALA A 393 -6.29 -46.25 -19.65
C ALA A 393 -4.91 -46.23 -20.37
N PRO A 394 -4.84 -45.71 -21.61
CA PRO A 394 -3.57 -45.56 -22.33
C PRO A 394 -2.52 -44.81 -21.50
N GLY A 395 -1.25 -45.23 -21.61
CA GLY A 395 -0.13 -44.63 -20.87
C GLY A 395 -0.03 -45.08 -19.40
N GLY A 396 -0.55 -46.25 -19.05
CA GLY A 396 -0.41 -46.85 -17.70
C GLY A 396 -1.26 -46.18 -16.62
N LYS A 397 -2.12 -45.23 -16.99
CA LYS A 397 -3.03 -44.54 -16.06
C LYS A 397 -4.13 -45.51 -15.60
N ILE A 398 -4.44 -45.49 -14.31
CA ILE A 398 -5.49 -46.33 -13.74
C ILE A 398 -6.69 -45.44 -13.37
N ILE A 399 -7.86 -45.77 -13.92
CA ILE A 399 -9.11 -45.08 -13.63
C ILE A 399 -9.98 -46.00 -12.79
N TYR A 400 -10.31 -45.59 -11.57
CA TYR A 400 -11.33 -46.21 -10.77
C TYR A 400 -12.66 -45.50 -10.99
N THR A 401 -13.71 -46.25 -11.29
CA THR A 401 -15.06 -45.72 -11.53
C THR A 401 -16.03 -46.32 -10.56
N THR A 402 -16.91 -45.49 -9.99
CA THR A 402 -18.08 -45.95 -9.26
C THR A 402 -19.32 -45.25 -9.76
N LYS A 403 -20.41 -46.01 -9.88
CA LYS A 403 -21.75 -45.45 -10.10
C LYS A 403 -22.34 -45.13 -8.73
N LEU A 404 -22.94 -43.96 -8.58
CA LEU A 404 -23.61 -43.59 -7.33
C LEU A 404 -25.06 -44.09 -7.39
N GLU A 405 -25.40 -45.06 -6.54
CA GLU A 405 -26.78 -45.52 -6.41
C GLU A 405 -27.64 -44.45 -5.71
N PRO A 406 -28.98 -44.44 -5.88
CA PRO A 406 -29.85 -43.43 -5.27
C PRO A 406 -29.64 -43.28 -3.75
N VAL A 407 -29.35 -44.38 -3.05
CA VAL A 407 -29.05 -44.38 -1.61
C VAL A 407 -27.76 -43.63 -1.29
N ASP A 408 -26.74 -43.76 -2.14
CA ASP A 408 -25.46 -43.04 -1.99
C ASP A 408 -25.65 -41.55 -2.21
N LYS A 409 -26.51 -41.16 -3.18
CA LYS A 409 -26.85 -39.76 -3.42
C LYS A 409 -27.54 -39.13 -2.21
N ILE A 410 -28.48 -39.85 -1.60
CA ILE A 410 -29.17 -39.39 -0.37
C ILE A 410 -28.17 -39.23 0.77
N PHE A 411 -27.24 -40.18 0.91
CA PHE A 411 -26.17 -40.13 1.90
C PHE A 411 -25.28 -38.90 1.71
N LEU A 412 -24.88 -38.60 0.46
CA LEU A 412 -24.06 -37.45 0.09
C LEU A 412 -24.79 -36.11 0.26
N LYS A 413 -26.10 -36.05 -0.02
CA LYS A 413 -26.92 -34.84 0.18
C LYS A 413 -27.10 -34.49 1.66
N LYS A 414 -27.41 -35.50 2.49
CA LYS A 414 -27.74 -35.31 3.91
C LYS A 414 -26.50 -35.23 4.81
N GLY A 415 -25.41 -35.89 4.43
CA GLY A 415 -24.19 -35.98 5.22
C GLY A 415 -23.22 -34.83 4.98
N ARG A 416 -22.69 -34.23 6.06
CA ARG A 416 -21.42 -33.50 5.97
C ARG A 416 -20.30 -34.52 5.85
N ILE A 417 -19.79 -34.73 4.64
CA ILE A 417 -18.61 -35.57 4.39
C ILE A 417 -17.43 -34.97 5.15
N VAL A 418 -16.76 -35.77 5.98
CA VAL A 418 -15.61 -35.37 6.80
C VAL A 418 -14.32 -35.96 6.24
N ALA A 419 -14.38 -37.09 5.53
CA ALA A 419 -13.21 -37.68 4.88
C ALA A 419 -13.64 -38.62 3.75
N LEU A 420 -12.76 -38.78 2.76
CA LEU A 420 -12.79 -39.92 1.85
C LEU A 420 -11.58 -40.80 2.18
N SER A 421 -11.75 -42.11 2.05
CA SER A 421 -10.63 -43.06 2.13
C SER A 421 -10.86 -44.22 1.18
N PHE A 422 -9.77 -44.80 0.68
CA PHE A 422 -9.84 -45.94 -0.21
C PHE A 422 -9.44 -47.21 0.54
N VAL A 423 -10.08 -48.33 0.22
CA VAL A 423 -9.69 -49.67 0.68
C VAL A 423 -8.85 -50.32 -0.42
N GLN A 424 -7.66 -50.78 -0.06
CA GLN A 424 -6.79 -51.53 -0.95
C GLN A 424 -7.19 -53.01 -0.93
N ALA A 425 -7.18 -53.65 -2.09
CA ALA A 425 -7.32 -55.11 -2.19
C ALA A 425 -6.29 -55.79 -1.29
N PRO A 426 -6.65 -56.87 -0.57
CA PRO A 426 -5.69 -57.62 0.22
C PRO A 426 -4.52 -58.04 -0.67
N GLN A 427 -3.32 -57.58 -0.32
CA GLN A 427 -2.10 -58.09 -0.93
C GLN A 427 -1.90 -59.53 -0.43
N LYS A 428 -1.32 -60.42 -1.24
CA LYS A 428 -1.09 -61.84 -0.89
C LYS A 428 -0.18 -62.05 0.34
N SER A 429 0.29 -60.98 1.00
CA SER A 429 1.10 -61.00 2.21
C SER A 429 0.21 -60.82 3.45
N PRO A 430 0.33 -61.67 4.49
CA PRO A 430 -0.54 -61.62 5.65
C PRO A 430 -0.22 -60.42 6.56
N SER A 431 -1.27 -59.75 7.02
CA SER A 431 -1.35 -58.90 8.23
C SER A 431 -1.23 -57.36 8.14
N THR A 432 -1.11 -56.73 6.97
CA THR A 432 -1.15 -55.25 6.96
C THR A 432 -2.60 -54.74 6.92
N PRO A 433 -3.09 -53.99 7.92
CA PRO A 433 -4.42 -53.40 7.88
C PRO A 433 -4.55 -52.46 6.67
N PRO A 434 -5.75 -52.33 6.08
CA PRO A 434 -5.96 -51.50 4.90
C PRO A 434 -5.51 -50.06 5.18
N LYS A 435 -4.53 -49.58 4.42
CA LYS A 435 -4.03 -48.21 4.53
C LYS A 435 -5.12 -47.22 4.09
N LYS A 436 -5.54 -46.36 5.01
CA LYS A 436 -6.52 -45.30 4.73
C LYS A 436 -5.81 -44.09 4.10
N PHE A 437 -6.24 -43.69 2.92
CA PHE A 437 -5.79 -42.46 2.27
C PHE A 437 -6.72 -41.31 2.62
N MET A 438 -6.28 -40.31 3.39
CA MET A 438 -7.09 -39.13 3.71
C MET A 438 -6.83 -37.98 2.71
N LEU A 439 -7.91 -37.28 2.33
CA LEU A 439 -7.86 -36.07 1.50
C LEU A 439 -7.58 -34.82 2.35
N SER A 440 -6.98 -33.78 1.76
CA SER A 440 -6.78 -32.49 2.46
C SER A 440 -8.12 -31.78 2.69
N PRO A 441 -8.24 -30.92 3.73
CA PRO A 441 -9.49 -30.21 4.04
C PRO A 441 -10.05 -29.36 2.89
N VAL A 442 -9.16 -28.70 2.14
CA VAL A 442 -9.53 -27.86 0.97
C VAL A 442 -10.22 -28.69 -0.10
N LEU A 443 -9.72 -29.90 -0.34
CA LEU A 443 -10.25 -30.79 -1.36
C LEU A 443 -11.48 -31.55 -0.92
N GLN A 444 -11.57 -31.89 0.37
CA GLN A 444 -12.82 -32.35 0.95
C GLN A 444 -13.93 -31.32 0.73
N GLN A 445 -13.63 -30.03 0.92
CA GLN A 445 -14.58 -28.95 0.70
C GLN A 445 -14.93 -28.75 -0.78
N LYS A 446 -13.94 -28.76 -1.70
CA LYS A 446 -14.22 -28.69 -3.16
C LYS A 446 -15.07 -29.87 -3.62
N PHE A 447 -14.74 -31.09 -3.19
CA PHE A 447 -15.51 -32.28 -3.49
C PHE A 447 -16.93 -32.22 -2.92
N LEU A 448 -17.07 -31.78 -1.67
CA LEU A 448 -18.37 -31.54 -1.03
C LEU A 448 -19.22 -30.57 -1.84
N THR A 449 -18.67 -29.43 -2.23
CA THR A 449 -19.38 -28.43 -3.05
C THR A 449 -19.81 -29.01 -4.39
N MET A 450 -18.93 -29.74 -5.08
CA MET A 450 -19.29 -30.41 -6.33
C MET A 450 -20.38 -31.46 -6.12
N SER A 451 -20.23 -32.34 -5.13
CA SER A 451 -21.22 -33.37 -4.82
C SER A 451 -22.59 -32.78 -4.47
N LYS A 452 -22.64 -31.67 -3.74
CA LYS A 452 -23.90 -31.00 -3.36
C LYS A 452 -24.54 -30.21 -4.49
N CYS A 453 -23.75 -29.71 -5.44
CA CYS A 453 -24.26 -28.97 -6.59
C CYS A 453 -24.66 -29.88 -7.77
N LEU A 454 -24.07 -31.08 -7.85
CA LEU A 454 -24.31 -32.03 -8.95
C LEU A 454 -25.33 -33.11 -8.59
N LEU A 455 -25.54 -33.37 -7.30
CA LEU A 455 -26.63 -34.22 -6.79
C LEU A 455 -27.84 -33.36 -6.47
#